data_AF-A0A2G2WJX2-F1
#
_entry.id   AF-A0A2G2WJX2-F1
#
_cell.length_a   1.000
_cell.length_b   1.000
_cell.length_c   1.000
_cell.angle_alpha   90.00
_cell.angle_beta   90.00
_cell.angle_gamma   90.00
#
_symmetry.space_group_name_H-M   'P 1'
#
loop_
_entity.id
_entity.type
_entity.pdbx_description
1 polymer ?
#
loop_
_entity_poly.entity_id
_entity_poly.type
_entity_poly.pdbx_seq_one_letter_code
_entity_poly.pdbx_strand_id
1 'polypeptide(L)'
;MLSVPTRWNSTYFMLNRDIKYEGAILNYIDRDVGLTHHLEFGHLRVCDGDIVDDDEQPAVLQRLKIVISGSMVGPLSIFKLHRLKILLSGSIDGEVIISEEPYVSVPNKSAKCEWCFASTNLKRCSACRVVFYCGNTCQKSDWKLHRVECQALSKVDKERIKSITPSIRLMVKLYLRRKLQDEKVILTTVMDNYNLVESLVSHMTDIDEKQLVLYAQMANLVGLILQWAEINVKEIAENFSKFSCNAHTVCDAELKPLGTGLYPVVSIINHSCLPNSVLIFEGRLAVIRAVQHIPKGTEVSISYIEMAGTTATRQKALKEQYLFSCTCIRCVKLGQNDDIQESAFLEGYRCKDKKCSGFLLRDFGNKGFTCQLCGLFRDKEEIKNIVNEIQSLSEKASFSLSYGSIL
;
A
#
# COMPACT_ATOMS: atom_id res chain seq x y z
N MET A 1 13.42 13.74 -7.20
CA MET A 1 12.85 12.40 -7.49
C MET A 1 11.40 12.59 -7.91
N LEU A 2 11.04 12.22 -9.14
CA LEU A 2 9.68 12.33 -9.69
C LEU A 2 8.94 11.00 -9.45
N SER A 3 8.59 10.71 -8.21
CA SER A 3 7.90 9.46 -7.82
C SER A 3 6.53 9.77 -7.22
N VAL A 4 5.52 9.03 -7.68
CA VAL A 4 4.18 9.12 -7.12
C VAL A 4 4.14 8.29 -5.81
N PRO A 5 3.59 8.82 -4.70
CA PRO A 5 3.33 8.05 -3.50
C PRO A 5 2.48 6.82 -3.81
N THR A 6 2.59 5.76 -3.01
CA THR A 6 1.75 4.55 -3.17
C THR A 6 1.23 4.12 -1.80
N ARG A 7 0.17 3.32 -1.78
CA ARG A 7 -0.32 2.67 -0.56
C ARG A 7 0.75 1.70 -0.08
N TRP A 8 1.21 1.91 1.13
CA TRP A 8 2.05 0.96 1.83
C TRP A 8 1.17 -0.05 2.55
N ASN A 9 1.62 -1.31 2.60
CA ASN A 9 0.97 -2.31 3.42
C ASN A 9 1.09 -1.89 4.90
N SER A 10 -0.03 -1.79 5.62
CA SER A 10 -0.03 -1.49 7.06
C SER A 10 0.86 -2.44 7.84
N THR A 11 0.94 -3.71 7.44
CA THR A 11 1.79 -4.71 8.10
C THR A 11 3.27 -4.31 8.04
N TYR A 12 3.73 -3.67 6.95
CA TYR A 12 5.13 -3.21 6.80
C TYR A 12 5.51 -2.16 7.83
N PHE A 13 4.58 -1.24 8.11
CA PHE A 13 4.85 -0.20 9.07
C PHE A 13 4.88 -0.73 10.51
N MET A 14 4.18 -1.85 10.79
CA MET A 14 4.12 -2.45 12.13
C MET A 14 5.48 -3.05 12.49
N LEU A 15 6.08 -3.84 11.59
CA LEU A 15 7.40 -4.46 11.82
C LEU A 15 8.56 -3.44 11.86
N ASN A 16 8.46 -2.34 11.12
CA ASN A 16 9.51 -1.31 11.13
C ASN A 16 9.61 -0.58 12.49
N ARG A 17 8.62 -0.75 13.35
CA ARG A 17 8.61 -0.25 14.73
C ARG A 17 8.99 -1.31 15.76
N ASP A 18 8.83 -2.60 15.45
CA ASP A 18 9.32 -3.72 16.27
C ASP A 18 10.83 -3.67 16.48
N ILE A 19 11.57 -3.29 15.43
CA ILE A 19 13.04 -3.11 15.51
C ILE A 19 13.44 -1.90 16.40
N LYS A 20 12.51 -0.99 16.71
CA LYS A 20 12.82 0.22 17.50
C LYS A 20 12.44 0.17 18.98
N TYR A 21 11.54 -0.72 19.43
CA TYR A 21 10.99 -0.62 20.78
C TYR A 21 10.62 -1.97 21.44
N GLU A 22 11.58 -2.87 21.63
CA GLU A 22 11.40 -4.21 22.24
C GLU A 22 10.62 -4.26 23.59
N GLY A 23 10.45 -3.15 24.31
CA GLY A 23 9.77 -3.13 25.61
C GLY A 23 8.24 -2.92 25.60
N ALA A 24 7.67 -2.34 24.53
CA ALA A 24 6.26 -1.92 24.50
C ALA A 24 5.33 -2.86 23.71
N ILE A 25 5.91 -3.75 22.91
CA ILE A 25 5.20 -4.52 21.89
C ILE A 25 4.52 -5.78 22.44
N LEU A 26 5.08 -6.44 23.46
CA LEU A 26 4.49 -7.68 24.00
C LEU A 26 3.04 -7.51 24.51
N ASN A 27 2.72 -6.37 25.14
CA ASN A 27 1.34 -6.08 25.58
C ASN A 27 0.44 -5.53 24.47
N TYR A 28 1.02 -5.00 23.39
CA TYR A 28 0.28 -4.54 22.21
C TYR A 28 -0.12 -5.71 21.32
N ILE A 29 0.79 -6.67 21.12
CA ILE A 29 0.57 -7.93 20.38
C ILE A 29 -0.68 -8.63 20.94
N ASP A 30 -0.74 -8.87 22.24
CA ASP A 30 -1.86 -9.57 22.90
C ASP A 30 -3.24 -8.89 22.71
N ARG A 31 -3.30 -7.62 22.29
CA ARG A 31 -4.54 -6.86 22.06
C ARG A 31 -4.83 -6.57 20.58
N ASP A 32 -3.83 -6.72 19.72
CA ASP A 32 -3.94 -6.50 18.27
C ASP A 32 -3.99 -7.86 17.57
N VAL A 33 -5.22 -8.30 17.26
CA VAL A 33 -5.50 -9.57 16.59
C VAL A 33 -4.76 -9.67 15.24
N GLY A 34 -4.54 -8.54 14.55
CA GLY A 34 -3.86 -8.48 13.26
C GLY A 34 -2.35 -8.70 13.37
N LEU A 35 -1.68 -8.15 14.39
CA LEU A 35 -0.26 -8.40 14.66
C LEU A 35 -0.03 -9.81 15.18
N THR A 36 -0.88 -10.29 16.09
CA THR A 36 -0.84 -11.67 16.60
C THR A 36 -0.99 -12.67 15.46
N HIS A 37 -2.00 -12.51 14.60
CA HIS A 37 -2.15 -13.39 13.42
C HIS A 37 -1.00 -13.22 12.43
N HIS A 38 -0.44 -12.02 12.23
CA HIS A 38 0.72 -11.87 11.35
C HIS A 38 1.95 -12.63 11.89
N LEU A 39 2.18 -12.62 13.19
CA LEU A 39 3.28 -13.34 13.84
C LEU A 39 3.02 -14.86 13.92
N GLU A 40 1.77 -15.28 14.16
CA GLU A 40 1.37 -16.70 14.22
C GLU A 40 1.33 -17.35 12.83
N PHE A 41 0.85 -16.65 11.80
CA PHE A 41 0.69 -17.18 10.45
C PHE A 41 1.80 -16.75 9.47
N GLY A 42 2.61 -15.75 9.81
CA GLY A 42 3.83 -15.38 9.06
C GLY A 42 4.98 -16.36 9.23
N HIS A 43 4.94 -17.19 10.29
CA HIS A 43 5.96 -18.21 10.56
C HIS A 43 5.56 -19.66 10.22
N LEU A 44 4.36 -19.91 9.71
CA LEU A 44 3.91 -21.28 9.43
C LEU A 44 3.88 -21.62 7.93
N ARG A 45 4.92 -22.40 7.57
CA ARG A 45 5.13 -23.25 6.37
C ARG A 45 5.95 -22.66 5.22
N VAL A 46 7.26 -22.61 5.46
CA VAL A 46 8.19 -23.31 4.55
C VAL A 46 7.85 -24.80 4.66
N CYS A 47 6.92 -25.28 3.82
CA CYS A 47 6.89 -26.71 3.52
C CYS A 47 7.82 -26.90 2.33
N ASP A 48 8.84 -27.73 2.55
CA ASP A 48 9.65 -28.33 1.51
C ASP A 48 8.78 -28.80 0.36
N GLY A 49 9.32 -28.62 -0.85
CA GLY A 49 8.56 -28.62 -2.08
C GLY A 49 7.73 -29.86 -2.30
N ASP A 50 6.55 -29.64 -2.85
CA ASP A 50 5.95 -30.53 -3.83
C ASP A 50 5.21 -29.67 -4.86
N ILE A 51 5.45 -30.00 -6.13
CA ILE A 51 4.79 -29.44 -7.29
C ILE A 51 3.33 -29.89 -7.23
N VAL A 52 2.39 -28.94 -7.14
CA VAL A 52 0.96 -29.23 -7.27
C VAL A 52 0.53 -28.83 -8.67
N ASP A 53 -0.02 -29.80 -9.39
CA ASP A 53 -0.53 -29.73 -10.76
C ASP A 53 -1.61 -28.65 -10.94
N ASP A 54 -1.57 -28.02 -12.13
CA ASP A 54 -2.65 -27.19 -12.69
C ASP A 54 -3.88 -28.07 -12.95
N ASP A 55 -4.94 -27.90 -12.17
CA ASP A 55 -6.35 -27.91 -12.63
C ASP A 55 -7.29 -27.91 -11.43
N GLU A 56 -7.80 -26.72 -11.04
CA GLU A 56 -9.17 -26.52 -10.52
C GLU A 56 -9.45 -25.03 -10.21
N GLN A 57 -9.95 -24.29 -11.21
CA GLN A 57 -10.88 -23.17 -11.01
C GLN A 57 -12.20 -23.61 -11.63
N PRO A 58 -13.35 -23.62 -10.91
CA PRO A 58 -14.05 -22.36 -10.57
C PRO A 58 -14.99 -22.43 -9.32
N ALA A 59 -14.77 -21.60 -8.29
CA ALA A 59 -15.81 -21.35 -7.27
C ALA A 59 -15.75 -19.98 -6.52
N VAL A 60 -14.70 -19.18 -6.72
CA VAL A 60 -14.47 -17.95 -5.92
C VAL A 60 -15.45 -16.80 -6.26
N LEU A 61 -16.11 -16.84 -7.43
CA LEU A 61 -16.96 -15.74 -7.93
C LEU A 61 -18.39 -15.70 -7.35
N GLN A 62 -18.89 -16.75 -6.68
CA GLN A 62 -20.28 -16.76 -6.18
C GLN A 62 -20.48 -16.11 -4.79
N ARG A 63 -19.41 -15.69 -4.10
CA ARG A 63 -19.47 -15.34 -2.66
C ARG A 63 -19.43 -13.84 -2.33
N LEU A 64 -19.15 -12.97 -3.30
CA LEU A 64 -19.03 -11.52 -3.11
C LEU A 64 -20.26 -10.80 -3.68
N LYS A 65 -21.05 -10.14 -2.84
CA LYS A 65 -22.02 -9.13 -3.29
C LYS A 65 -21.38 -7.76 -3.16
N ILE A 66 -20.96 -7.20 -4.29
CA ILE A 66 -20.60 -5.78 -4.37
C ILE A 66 -21.92 -4.98 -4.25
N VAL A 67 -22.19 -4.40 -3.08
CA VAL A 67 -23.36 -3.54 -2.89
C VAL A 67 -22.94 -2.11 -3.16
N ILE A 68 -23.35 -1.59 -4.32
CA ILE A 68 -23.26 -0.16 -4.64
C ILE A 68 -24.41 0.53 -3.90
N SER A 69 -24.16 1.11 -2.73
CA SER A 69 -25.15 1.95 -2.08
C SER A 69 -25.15 3.34 -2.73
N GLY A 70 -25.99 3.53 -3.75
CA GLY A 70 -26.30 4.83 -4.36
C GLY A 70 -27.70 4.80 -4.98
N SER A 71 -28.56 5.75 -4.61
CA SER A 71 -29.92 5.86 -5.14
C SER A 71 -29.90 6.07 -6.66
N MET A 72 -30.65 5.26 -7.40
CA MET A 72 -30.79 5.42 -8.86
C MET A 72 -31.54 6.71 -9.18
N VAL A 73 -30.92 7.61 -9.94
CA VAL A 73 -31.64 8.64 -10.70
C VAL A 73 -31.03 8.72 -12.10
N GLY A 74 -31.73 8.14 -13.08
CA GLY A 74 -31.56 8.41 -14.51
C GLY A 74 -30.53 7.55 -15.28
N PRO A 75 -30.71 7.39 -16.61
CA PRO A 75 -29.85 6.55 -17.43
C PRO A 75 -28.55 7.28 -17.79
N LEU A 76 -27.42 6.57 -17.68
CA LEU A 76 -26.07 6.99 -18.07
C LEU A 76 -25.51 8.23 -17.32
N SER A 77 -25.11 8.08 -16.04
CA SER A 77 -24.16 9.01 -15.43
C SER A 77 -23.26 8.37 -14.36
N ILE A 78 -21.95 8.30 -14.69
CA ILE A 78 -20.73 8.39 -13.87
C ILE A 78 -20.87 8.02 -12.38
N PHE A 79 -20.44 6.79 -12.01
CA PHE A 79 -20.20 6.41 -10.62
C PHE A 79 -18.85 6.98 -10.13
N LYS A 80 -18.88 8.00 -9.27
CA LYS A 80 -17.71 8.36 -8.44
C LYS A 80 -17.58 7.33 -7.30
N LEU A 81 -16.48 6.59 -7.31
CA LEU A 81 -16.20 5.39 -6.49
C LEU A 81 -15.87 5.70 -5.01
N HIS A 82 -16.51 6.71 -4.40
CA HIS A 82 -16.17 7.18 -3.05
C HIS A 82 -16.75 6.31 -1.91
N ARG A 83 -17.62 5.32 -2.20
CA ARG A 83 -18.35 4.55 -1.17
C ARG A 83 -18.75 3.15 -1.65
N LEU A 84 -17.81 2.35 -2.15
CA LEU A 84 -18.08 0.94 -2.41
C LEU A 84 -17.76 0.12 -1.16
N LYS A 85 -18.70 -0.72 -0.74
CA LYS A 85 -18.54 -1.67 0.38
C LYS A 85 -18.47 -3.06 -0.19
N ILE A 86 -17.43 -3.80 0.15
CA ILE A 86 -17.36 -5.22 -0.12
C ILE A 86 -18.02 -5.93 1.05
N LEU A 87 -19.19 -6.53 0.83
CA LEU A 87 -19.90 -7.29 1.86
C LEU A 87 -19.67 -8.78 1.64
N LEU A 88 -19.17 -9.45 2.68
CA LEU A 88 -18.96 -10.89 2.64
C LEU A 88 -20.26 -11.67 2.83
N SER A 89 -20.30 -12.88 2.29
CA SER A 89 -21.32 -13.89 2.58
C SER A 89 -21.09 -14.60 3.93
N GLY A 90 -20.00 -14.25 4.64
CA GLY A 90 -19.48 -14.89 5.86
C GLY A 90 -18.04 -15.35 5.62
N SER A 91 -17.15 -15.27 6.62
CA SER A 91 -15.78 -15.80 6.53
C SER A 91 -15.23 -16.23 7.90
N ILE A 92 -14.34 -17.22 7.91
CA ILE A 92 -13.61 -17.68 9.12
C ILE A 92 -12.17 -17.15 9.11
N ASP A 93 -11.53 -17.11 10.28
CA ASP A 93 -10.17 -16.62 10.48
C ASP A 93 -9.18 -17.31 9.50
N GLY A 94 -8.34 -16.52 8.83
CA GLY A 94 -7.32 -16.99 7.88
C GLY A 94 -7.80 -17.28 6.45
N GLU A 95 -9.12 -17.28 6.20
CA GLU A 95 -9.69 -17.56 4.88
C GLU A 95 -9.33 -16.47 3.85
N VAL A 96 -9.08 -16.88 2.60
CA VAL A 96 -8.88 -15.97 1.47
C VAL A 96 -10.22 -15.40 1.04
N ILE A 97 -10.36 -14.08 1.16
CA ILE A 97 -11.55 -13.33 0.74
C ILE A 97 -11.51 -13.06 -0.76
N ILE A 98 -10.38 -12.55 -1.24
CA ILE A 98 -10.15 -12.24 -2.66
C ILE A 98 -8.65 -12.30 -2.96
N SER A 99 -8.31 -12.75 -4.16
CA SER A 99 -6.97 -12.68 -4.73
C SER A 99 -7.02 -11.99 -6.09
N GLU A 100 -6.05 -11.11 -6.38
CA GLU A 100 -6.00 -10.33 -7.61
C GLU A 100 -4.55 -10.22 -8.13
N GLU A 101 -4.35 -10.57 -9.40
CA GLU A 101 -3.11 -10.25 -10.12
C GLU A 101 -3.09 -8.76 -10.49
N PRO A 102 -1.93 -8.08 -10.46
CA PRO A 102 -1.89 -6.66 -10.77
C PRO A 102 -2.30 -6.43 -12.22
N TYR A 103 -3.20 -5.48 -12.42
CA TYR A 103 -3.54 -4.98 -13.75
C TYR A 103 -2.27 -4.47 -14.43
N VAL A 104 -1.48 -3.66 -13.73
CA VAL A 104 -0.12 -3.29 -14.15
C VAL A 104 0.81 -3.25 -12.94
N SER A 105 2.07 -3.61 -13.15
CA SER A 105 3.08 -3.55 -12.11
C SER A 105 4.48 -3.29 -12.67
N VAL A 106 5.33 -2.72 -11.83
CA VAL A 106 6.74 -2.43 -12.13
C VAL A 106 7.62 -2.67 -10.90
N PRO A 107 8.86 -3.14 -11.05
CA PRO A 107 9.81 -3.20 -9.95
C PRO A 107 10.22 -1.80 -9.47
N ASN A 108 10.53 -1.65 -8.19
CA ASN A 108 10.92 -0.37 -7.60
C ASN A 108 12.36 0.06 -7.99
N LYS A 109 13.20 -0.89 -8.36
CA LYS A 109 14.60 -0.72 -8.76
C LYS A 109 14.85 -1.46 -10.07
N SER A 110 15.82 -0.98 -10.84
CA SER A 110 16.20 -1.58 -12.13
C SER A 110 16.84 -2.98 -11.99
N ALA A 111 17.30 -3.40 -10.81
CA ALA A 111 17.90 -4.72 -10.58
C ALA A 111 16.91 -5.73 -9.98
N LYS A 112 15.76 -5.92 -10.63
CA LYS A 112 14.74 -6.91 -10.27
C LYS A 112 14.07 -7.49 -11.52
N CYS A 113 13.58 -8.72 -11.43
CA CYS A 113 12.80 -9.36 -12.47
C CYS A 113 11.49 -8.58 -12.68
N GLU A 114 11.19 -8.24 -13.92
CA GLU A 114 10.01 -7.45 -14.29
C GLU A 114 8.70 -8.16 -13.98
N TRP A 115 8.71 -9.49 -14.08
CA TRP A 115 7.53 -10.31 -13.83
C TRP A 115 7.39 -10.66 -12.36
N CYS A 116 8.36 -11.33 -11.74
CA CYS A 116 8.24 -11.88 -10.39
C CYS A 116 8.97 -11.11 -9.28
N PHE A 117 9.62 -9.99 -9.60
CA PHE A 117 10.38 -9.14 -8.67
C PHE A 117 11.60 -9.77 -7.97
N ALA A 118 11.96 -11.01 -8.31
CA ALA A 118 13.18 -11.67 -7.85
C ALA A 118 14.43 -10.84 -8.20
N SER A 119 15.44 -10.86 -7.35
CA SER A 119 16.70 -10.11 -7.55
C SER A 119 17.86 -10.98 -8.07
N THR A 120 17.63 -12.26 -8.31
CA THR A 120 18.66 -13.23 -8.70
C THR A 120 18.57 -13.60 -10.18
N ASN A 121 19.71 -14.04 -10.75
CA ASN A 121 19.82 -14.57 -12.12
C ASN A 121 19.28 -13.65 -13.22
N LEU A 122 19.42 -12.32 -13.05
CA LEU A 122 18.81 -11.33 -13.91
C LEU A 122 19.54 -11.17 -15.25
N LYS A 123 18.78 -11.30 -16.33
CA LYS A 123 19.19 -11.03 -17.71
C LYS A 123 18.44 -9.81 -18.25
N ARG A 124 19.19 -8.84 -18.75
CA ARG A 124 18.63 -7.61 -19.33
C ARG A 124 18.09 -7.88 -20.73
N CYS A 125 16.92 -7.33 -21.05
CA CYS A 125 16.40 -7.31 -22.42
C CYS A 125 17.39 -6.56 -23.33
N SER A 126 17.90 -7.23 -24.36
CA SER A 126 18.94 -6.69 -25.25
C SER A 126 18.43 -5.54 -26.13
N ALA A 127 17.13 -5.55 -26.44
CA ALA A 127 16.48 -4.56 -27.29
C ALA A 127 16.24 -3.23 -26.57
N CYS A 128 15.40 -3.20 -25.51
CA CYS A 128 15.13 -1.94 -24.80
C CYS A 128 16.20 -1.56 -23.78
N ARG A 129 16.95 -2.53 -23.24
CA ARG A 129 17.96 -2.34 -22.17
C ARG A 129 17.43 -1.74 -20.86
N VAL A 130 16.10 -1.69 -20.68
CA VAL A 130 15.43 -1.18 -19.47
C VAL A 130 15.00 -2.30 -18.54
N VAL A 131 14.51 -3.40 -19.11
CA VAL A 131 13.82 -4.48 -18.39
C VAL A 131 14.76 -5.66 -18.12
N PHE A 132 14.57 -6.35 -17.00
CA PHE A 132 15.33 -7.54 -16.60
C PHE A 132 14.41 -8.71 -16.28
N TYR A 133 14.87 -9.93 -16.55
CA TYR A 133 14.14 -11.17 -16.23
C TYR A 133 15.07 -12.17 -15.56
N CYS A 134 14.59 -12.92 -14.56
CA CYS A 134 15.37 -14.00 -13.95
C CYS A 134 15.51 -15.25 -14.86
N GLY A 135 14.69 -15.34 -15.92
CA GLY A 135 14.70 -16.47 -16.84
C GLY A 135 13.64 -16.37 -17.94
N ASN A 136 13.65 -17.35 -18.84
CA ASN A 136 12.78 -17.40 -20.02
C ASN A 136 11.29 -17.49 -19.65
N THR A 137 10.95 -18.14 -18.55
CA THR A 137 9.57 -18.28 -18.07
C THR A 137 8.96 -16.90 -17.79
N CYS A 138 9.60 -16.09 -16.95
CA CYS A 138 9.15 -14.74 -16.64
C CYS A 138 9.11 -13.82 -17.88
N GLN A 139 10.08 -13.96 -18.79
CA GLN A 139 10.09 -13.19 -20.03
C GLN A 139 8.88 -13.55 -20.92
N LYS A 140 8.55 -14.83 -21.04
CA LYS A 140 7.39 -15.30 -21.82
C LYS A 140 6.08 -14.82 -21.21
N SER A 141 5.95 -14.86 -19.88
CA SER A 141 4.74 -14.40 -19.18
C SER A 141 4.47 -12.91 -19.40
N ASP A 142 5.51 -12.05 -19.38
CA ASP A 142 5.34 -10.60 -19.63
C ASP A 142 5.27 -10.26 -21.13
N TRP A 143 5.61 -11.20 -22.04
CA TRP A 143 5.93 -10.89 -23.44
C TRP A 143 4.83 -10.16 -24.20
N LYS A 144 3.54 -10.48 -23.96
CA LYS A 144 2.43 -9.80 -24.64
C LYS A 144 2.47 -8.28 -24.41
N LEU A 145 2.71 -7.86 -23.16
CA LEU A 145 2.80 -6.45 -22.79
C LEU A 145 4.21 -5.90 -23.05
N HIS A 146 5.25 -6.63 -22.66
CA HIS A 146 6.62 -6.19 -22.83
C HIS A 146 7.01 -6.02 -24.30
N ARG A 147 6.48 -6.80 -25.24
CA ARG A 147 6.83 -6.63 -26.66
C ARG A 147 6.53 -5.22 -27.16
N VAL A 148 5.33 -4.71 -26.85
CA VAL A 148 4.93 -3.35 -27.24
C VAL A 148 5.61 -2.28 -26.39
N GLU A 149 5.84 -2.55 -25.10
CA GLU A 149 6.61 -1.66 -24.23
C GLU A 149 8.07 -1.55 -24.68
N CYS A 150 8.69 -2.68 -25.04
CA CYS A 150 10.05 -2.77 -25.52
C CYS A 150 10.23 -1.97 -26.80
N GLN A 151 9.28 -2.05 -27.73
CA GLN A 151 9.30 -1.26 -28.97
C GLN A 151 9.20 0.25 -28.70
N ALA A 152 8.39 0.65 -27.73
CA ALA A 152 8.28 2.05 -27.30
C ALA A 152 9.61 2.51 -26.66
N LEU A 153 10.10 1.77 -25.66
CA LEU A 153 11.31 2.09 -24.91
C LEU A 153 12.58 2.06 -25.76
N SER A 154 12.70 1.15 -26.73
CA SER A 154 13.91 1.05 -27.58
C SER A 154 14.13 2.26 -28.47
N LYS A 155 13.09 3.07 -28.71
CA LYS A 155 13.14 4.29 -29.51
C LYS A 155 13.47 5.54 -28.68
N VAL A 156 13.42 5.43 -27.35
CA VAL A 156 13.72 6.55 -26.45
C VAL A 156 15.23 6.76 -26.42
N ASP A 157 15.69 8.00 -26.50
CA ASP A 157 17.11 8.30 -26.41
C ASP A 157 17.69 7.95 -25.03
N LYS A 158 19.00 7.63 -25.00
CA LYS A 158 19.68 7.12 -23.81
C LYS A 158 19.64 8.09 -22.62
N GLU A 159 19.63 9.40 -22.88
CA GLU A 159 19.60 10.39 -21.80
C GLU A 159 18.20 10.47 -21.19
N ARG A 160 17.15 10.41 -22.00
CA ARG A 160 15.76 10.34 -21.51
C ARG A 160 15.45 9.06 -20.76
N ILE A 161 16.07 7.93 -21.11
CA ILE A 161 15.90 6.67 -20.36
C ILE A 161 16.23 6.87 -18.86
N LYS A 162 17.20 7.73 -18.51
CA LYS A 162 17.55 8.03 -17.12
C LYS A 162 16.43 8.76 -16.36
N SER A 163 15.53 9.43 -17.08
CA SER A 163 14.39 10.15 -16.52
C SER A 163 13.13 9.27 -16.40
N ILE A 164 13.17 8.03 -16.91
CA ILE A 164 12.05 7.10 -16.82
C ILE A 164 12.00 6.50 -15.42
N THR A 165 11.07 7.01 -14.60
CA THR A 165 10.83 6.50 -13.25
C THR A 165 9.88 5.29 -13.27
N PRO A 166 9.81 4.49 -12.20
CA PRO A 166 8.82 3.41 -12.08
C PRO A 166 7.38 3.91 -12.31
N SER A 167 7.02 5.09 -11.79
CA SER A 167 5.69 5.67 -12.01
C SER A 167 5.39 5.95 -13.49
N ILE A 168 6.38 6.42 -14.25
CA ILE A 168 6.25 6.61 -15.71
C ILE A 168 6.09 5.27 -16.43
N ARG A 169 6.90 4.27 -16.07
CA ARG A 169 6.76 2.92 -16.65
C ARG A 169 5.41 2.29 -16.35
N LEU A 170 4.91 2.45 -15.12
CA LEU A 170 3.59 1.96 -14.71
C LEU A 170 2.49 2.60 -15.58
N MET A 171 2.61 3.90 -15.87
CA MET A 171 1.68 4.62 -16.74
C MET A 171 1.76 4.14 -18.19
N VAL A 172 2.98 3.98 -18.74
CA VAL A 172 3.19 3.43 -20.08
C VAL A 172 2.58 2.02 -20.19
N LYS A 173 2.82 1.16 -19.19
CA LYS A 173 2.21 -0.18 -19.12
C LYS A 173 0.69 -0.13 -19.05
N LEU A 174 0.09 0.85 -18.35
CA LEU A 174 -1.36 1.01 -18.24
C LEU A 174 -2.00 1.22 -19.62
N TYR A 175 -1.50 2.18 -20.37
CA TYR A 175 -2.02 2.50 -21.70
C TYR A 175 -1.75 1.38 -22.71
N LEU A 176 -0.57 0.76 -22.67
CA LEU A 176 -0.26 -0.38 -23.53
C LEU A 176 -1.18 -1.57 -23.22
N ARG A 177 -1.43 -1.86 -21.95
CA ARG A 177 -2.35 -2.94 -21.56
C ARG A 177 -3.78 -2.65 -22.02
N ARG A 178 -4.28 -1.42 -21.81
CA ARG A 178 -5.59 -0.99 -22.31
C ARG A 178 -5.70 -1.21 -23.81
N LYS A 179 -4.72 -0.72 -24.59
CA LYS A 179 -4.68 -0.93 -26.04
C LYS A 179 -4.74 -2.41 -26.42
N LEU A 180 -3.96 -3.25 -25.74
CA LEU A 180 -3.96 -4.70 -26.00
C LEU A 180 -5.29 -5.37 -25.62
N GLN A 181 -6.04 -4.83 -24.66
CA GLN A 181 -7.40 -5.28 -24.34
C GLN A 181 -8.40 -4.83 -25.40
N ASP A 182 -8.32 -3.57 -25.86
CA ASP A 182 -9.15 -3.04 -26.95
C ASP A 182 -8.95 -3.82 -28.26
N GLU A 183 -7.70 -4.20 -28.55
CA GLU A 183 -7.30 -5.05 -29.69
C GLU A 183 -7.56 -6.56 -29.45
N LYS A 184 -8.08 -6.94 -28.28
CA LYS A 184 -8.38 -8.34 -27.88
C LYS A 184 -7.16 -9.28 -27.86
N VAL A 185 -5.95 -8.74 -27.76
CA VAL A 185 -4.69 -9.51 -27.61
C VAL A 185 -4.53 -10.02 -26.17
N ILE A 186 -4.92 -9.18 -25.20
CA ILE A 186 -5.10 -9.55 -23.80
C ILE A 186 -6.61 -9.62 -23.56
N LEU A 187 -7.10 -10.75 -23.06
CA LEU A 187 -8.51 -10.91 -22.76
C LEU A 187 -8.88 -10.12 -21.51
N THR A 188 -10.07 -9.54 -21.50
CA THR A 188 -10.64 -8.91 -20.31
C THR A 188 -11.37 -9.95 -19.46
N THR A 189 -11.44 -9.71 -18.16
CA THR A 189 -12.30 -10.46 -17.24
C THR A 189 -13.09 -9.48 -16.37
N VAL A 190 -14.02 -10.00 -15.56
CA VAL A 190 -14.76 -9.20 -14.58
C VAL A 190 -13.85 -8.50 -13.55
N MET A 191 -12.65 -9.05 -13.28
CA MET A 191 -11.67 -8.49 -12.36
C MET A 191 -10.45 -7.87 -13.08
N ASP A 192 -10.36 -8.00 -14.41
CA ASP A 192 -9.23 -7.53 -15.20
C ASP A 192 -9.72 -6.80 -16.45
N ASN A 193 -10.05 -5.52 -16.29
CA ASN A 193 -10.45 -4.65 -17.38
C ASN A 193 -10.20 -3.18 -17.02
N TYR A 194 -9.99 -2.36 -18.04
CA TYR A 194 -9.71 -0.93 -17.85
C TYR A 194 -10.85 -0.15 -17.18
N ASN A 195 -12.12 -0.58 -17.30
CA ASN A 195 -13.24 0.13 -16.65
C ASN A 195 -13.11 0.15 -15.12
N LEU A 196 -12.49 -0.88 -14.53
CA LEU A 196 -12.16 -0.89 -13.10
C LEU A 196 -11.16 0.22 -12.75
N VAL A 197 -10.14 0.42 -13.59
CA VAL A 197 -9.16 1.52 -13.42
C VAL A 197 -9.81 2.88 -13.66
N GLU A 198 -10.68 2.99 -14.67
CA GLU A 198 -11.41 4.22 -14.96
C GLU A 198 -12.25 4.67 -13.76
N SER A 199 -12.85 3.70 -13.06
CA SER A 199 -13.70 3.96 -11.92
C SER A 199 -12.91 4.40 -10.68
N LEU A 200 -11.62 4.07 -10.54
CA LEU A 200 -10.82 4.39 -9.35
C LEU A 200 -10.87 5.88 -8.97
N VAL A 201 -10.86 6.14 -7.66
CA VAL A 201 -10.90 7.50 -7.12
C VAL A 201 -9.64 8.26 -7.53
N SER A 202 -9.86 9.39 -8.20
CA SER A 202 -8.86 10.44 -8.41
C SER A 202 -9.23 11.64 -7.55
N HIS A 203 -8.36 12.06 -6.63
CA HIS A 203 -8.59 13.25 -5.80
C HIS A 203 -8.19 14.55 -6.53
N MET A 204 -8.51 14.65 -7.82
CA MET A 204 -8.06 15.75 -8.69
C MET A 204 -8.40 17.15 -8.19
N THR A 205 -9.51 17.30 -7.48
CA THR A 205 -9.96 18.58 -6.91
C THR A 205 -9.12 19.06 -5.72
N ASP A 206 -8.37 18.15 -5.11
CA ASP A 206 -7.60 18.39 -3.89
C ASP A 206 -6.07 18.43 -4.16
N ILE A 207 -5.67 18.33 -5.44
CA ILE A 207 -4.27 18.37 -5.87
C ILE A 207 -3.80 19.81 -5.92
N ASP A 208 -2.66 20.09 -5.27
CA ASP A 208 -2.01 21.39 -5.36
C ASP A 208 -1.42 21.67 -6.76
N GLU A 209 -1.21 22.95 -7.08
CA GLU A 209 -0.72 23.38 -8.38
C GLU A 209 0.65 22.76 -8.76
N LYS A 210 1.54 22.54 -7.78
CA LYS A 210 2.88 21.97 -8.04
C LYS A 210 2.77 20.50 -8.44
N GLN A 211 1.91 19.74 -7.77
CA GLN A 211 1.62 18.35 -8.11
C GLN A 211 0.93 18.23 -9.47
N LEU A 212 0.03 19.15 -9.80
CA LEU A 212 -0.61 19.17 -11.12
C LEU A 212 0.41 19.41 -12.25
N VAL A 213 1.32 20.38 -12.06
CA VAL A 213 2.41 20.64 -13.01
C VAL A 213 3.32 19.42 -13.16
N LEU A 214 3.64 18.75 -12.06
CA LEU A 214 4.41 17.51 -12.07
C LEU A 214 3.71 16.41 -12.91
N TYR A 215 2.41 16.18 -12.69
CA TYR A 215 1.66 15.19 -13.46
C TYR A 215 1.56 15.54 -14.94
N ALA A 216 1.41 16.82 -15.30
CA ALA A 216 1.44 17.25 -16.69
C ALA A 216 2.81 17.00 -17.36
N GLN A 217 3.92 17.27 -16.65
CA GLN A 217 5.27 16.98 -17.14
C GLN A 217 5.49 15.48 -17.35
N MET A 218 5.06 14.66 -16.39
CA MET A 218 5.13 13.19 -16.51
C MET A 218 4.25 12.68 -17.65
N ALA A 219 3.06 13.26 -17.84
CA ALA A 219 2.15 12.91 -18.92
C ALA A 219 2.75 13.19 -20.31
N ASN A 220 3.44 14.32 -20.47
CA ASN A 220 4.18 14.62 -21.71
C ASN A 220 5.26 13.58 -21.99
N LEU A 221 6.02 13.15 -20.95
CA LEU A 221 7.04 12.13 -21.12
C LEU A 221 6.44 10.76 -21.46
N VAL A 222 5.33 10.38 -20.84
CA VAL A 222 4.56 9.18 -21.24
C VAL A 222 4.16 9.26 -22.70
N GLY A 223 3.67 10.43 -23.15
CA GLY A 223 3.25 10.59 -24.53
C GLY A 223 4.38 10.49 -25.54
N LEU A 224 5.55 11.04 -25.21
CA LEU A 224 6.77 10.87 -26.02
C LEU A 224 7.22 9.41 -26.12
N ILE A 225 7.08 8.62 -25.05
CA ILE A 225 7.42 7.20 -25.04
C ILE A 225 6.45 6.41 -25.92
N LEU A 226 5.14 6.66 -25.79
CA LEU A 226 4.11 5.94 -26.53
C LEU A 226 4.10 6.29 -28.03
N GLN A 227 4.48 7.51 -28.40
CA GLN A 227 4.47 8.03 -29.79
C GLN A 227 3.10 7.91 -30.47
N TRP A 228 2.00 8.06 -29.72
CA TRP A 228 0.65 8.03 -30.28
C TRP A 228 0.24 9.41 -30.78
N ALA A 229 -0.49 9.45 -31.89
CA ALA A 229 -0.84 10.69 -32.59
C ALA A 229 -1.75 11.62 -31.76
N GLU A 230 -2.63 11.04 -30.94
CA GLU A 230 -3.52 11.77 -30.04
C GLU A 230 -3.36 11.21 -28.63
N ILE A 231 -2.81 12.03 -27.73
CA ILE A 231 -2.70 11.71 -26.32
C ILE A 231 -3.44 12.76 -25.50
N ASN A 232 -4.40 12.28 -24.71
CA ASN A 232 -5.10 13.11 -23.77
C ASN A 232 -4.25 13.30 -22.50
N VAL A 233 -3.45 14.37 -22.47
CA VAL A 233 -2.57 14.73 -21.34
C VAL A 233 -3.36 14.86 -20.03
N LYS A 234 -4.60 15.35 -20.10
CA LYS A 234 -5.48 15.49 -18.94
C LYS A 234 -5.85 14.11 -18.38
N GLU A 235 -6.23 13.17 -19.24
CA GLU A 235 -6.52 11.79 -18.82
C GLU A 235 -5.29 11.12 -18.18
N ILE A 236 -4.09 11.32 -18.75
CA ILE A 236 -2.86 10.77 -18.15
C ILE A 236 -2.59 11.37 -16.77
N ALA A 237 -2.78 12.69 -16.62
CA ALA A 237 -2.63 13.36 -15.32
C ALA A 237 -3.66 12.85 -14.29
N GLU A 238 -4.91 12.64 -14.70
CA GLU A 238 -5.95 12.02 -13.88
C GLU A 238 -5.56 10.59 -13.47
N ASN A 239 -4.99 9.80 -14.38
CA ASN A 239 -4.49 8.46 -14.05
C ASN A 239 -3.27 8.49 -13.11
N PHE A 240 -2.41 9.52 -13.16
CA PHE A 240 -1.34 9.68 -12.18
C PHE A 240 -1.90 9.97 -10.78
N SER A 241 -2.94 10.80 -10.68
CA SER A 241 -3.69 10.98 -9.45
C SER A 241 -4.24 9.64 -8.93
N LYS A 242 -4.86 8.84 -9.79
CA LYS A 242 -5.36 7.50 -9.41
C LYS A 242 -4.26 6.59 -8.90
N PHE A 243 -3.08 6.56 -9.52
CA PHE A 243 -1.96 5.79 -9.01
C PHE A 243 -1.54 6.24 -7.60
N SER A 244 -1.48 7.55 -7.36
CA SER A 244 -1.16 8.09 -6.03
C SER A 244 -2.08 7.59 -4.93
N CYS A 245 -3.37 7.46 -5.27
CA CYS A 245 -4.39 7.11 -4.31
C CYS A 245 -4.63 5.59 -4.18
N ASN A 246 -4.28 4.80 -5.20
CA ASN A 246 -4.75 3.41 -5.32
C ASN A 246 -3.65 2.39 -5.62
N ALA A 247 -2.49 2.79 -6.16
CA ALA A 247 -1.41 1.83 -6.41
C ALA A 247 -0.81 1.35 -5.09
N HIS A 248 -0.44 0.08 -5.01
CA HIS A 248 0.13 -0.56 -3.83
C HIS A 248 1.62 -0.80 -4.00
N THR A 249 2.39 -0.58 -2.94
CA THR A 249 3.74 -1.14 -2.82
C THR A 249 3.63 -2.64 -2.60
N VAL A 250 4.16 -3.41 -3.53
CA VAL A 250 4.29 -4.88 -3.43
C VAL A 250 5.49 -5.19 -2.56
N CYS A 251 5.32 -6.06 -1.57
CA CYS A 251 6.38 -6.45 -0.65
C CYS A 251 6.58 -7.97 -0.63
N ASP A 252 7.74 -8.44 -0.18
CA ASP A 252 7.94 -9.85 0.17
C ASP A 252 7.42 -10.16 1.59
N ALA A 253 7.65 -11.39 2.06
CA ALA A 253 7.24 -11.84 3.40
C ALA A 253 7.94 -11.08 4.54
N GLU A 254 9.14 -10.54 4.30
CA GLU A 254 9.85 -9.65 5.22
C GLU A 254 9.40 -8.18 5.07
N LEU A 255 8.36 -7.96 4.26
CA LEU A 255 7.74 -6.67 3.98
C LEU A 255 8.66 -5.70 3.23
N LYS A 256 9.78 -6.18 2.69
CA LYS A 256 10.70 -5.37 1.90
C LYS A 256 10.03 -4.97 0.59
N PRO A 257 10.08 -3.68 0.21
CA PRO A 257 9.44 -3.23 -1.02
C PRO A 257 10.12 -3.86 -2.24
N LEU A 258 9.31 -4.52 -3.06
CA LEU A 258 9.71 -5.19 -4.30
C LEU A 258 9.37 -4.36 -5.54
N GLY A 259 8.20 -3.71 -5.53
CA GLY A 259 7.66 -3.02 -6.68
C GLY A 259 6.40 -2.23 -6.37
N THR A 260 5.77 -1.73 -7.42
CA THR A 260 4.48 -1.06 -7.36
C THR A 260 3.52 -1.78 -8.30
N GLY A 261 2.30 -2.05 -7.85
CA GLY A 261 1.25 -2.66 -8.65
C GLY A 261 -0.08 -1.94 -8.47
N LEU A 262 -0.89 -1.89 -9.51
CA LEU A 262 -2.29 -1.47 -9.43
C LEU A 262 -3.19 -2.71 -9.42
N TYR A 263 -4.05 -2.80 -8.40
CA TYR A 263 -4.95 -3.91 -8.15
C TYR A 263 -6.37 -3.35 -8.02
N PRO A 264 -7.06 -3.05 -9.15
CA PRO A 264 -8.28 -2.27 -9.14
C PRO A 264 -9.37 -2.80 -8.20
N VAL A 265 -9.53 -4.11 -8.06
CA VAL A 265 -10.57 -4.68 -7.18
C VAL A 265 -10.17 -4.57 -5.70
N VAL A 266 -8.92 -4.87 -5.36
CA VAL A 266 -8.36 -4.71 -4.01
C VAL A 266 -8.35 -3.25 -3.57
N SER A 267 -8.09 -2.31 -4.49
CA SER A 267 -8.06 -0.87 -4.18
C SER A 267 -9.41 -0.28 -3.73
N ILE A 268 -10.52 -1.01 -3.94
CA ILE A 268 -11.88 -0.64 -3.51
C ILE A 268 -12.08 -0.86 -2.01
N ILE A 269 -11.31 -1.77 -1.38
CA ILE A 269 -11.49 -2.12 0.03
C ILE A 269 -11.15 -0.93 0.91
N ASN A 270 -12.12 -0.46 1.70
CA ASN A 270 -11.98 0.73 2.53
C ASN A 270 -11.04 0.54 3.73
N HIS A 271 -10.64 1.67 4.30
CA HIS A 271 -9.82 1.72 5.49
C HIS A 271 -10.61 1.52 6.79
N SER A 272 -10.02 0.78 7.73
CA SER A 272 -10.32 0.88 9.16
C SER A 272 -9.03 0.86 9.98
N CYS A 273 -8.95 1.63 11.08
CA CYS A 273 -7.85 1.49 12.05
C CYS A 273 -8.00 0.24 12.92
N LEU A 274 -9.15 -0.44 12.85
CA LEU A 274 -9.39 -1.77 13.38
C LEU A 274 -9.95 -2.62 12.23
N PRO A 275 -9.08 -3.06 11.30
CA PRO A 275 -9.51 -3.80 10.12
C PRO A 275 -9.94 -5.22 10.50
N ASN A 276 -10.81 -5.80 9.68
CA ASN A 276 -11.19 -7.21 9.79
C ASN A 276 -10.49 -8.09 8.74
N SER A 277 -9.63 -7.50 7.90
CA SER A 277 -8.85 -8.21 6.90
C SER A 277 -7.47 -7.59 6.72
N VAL A 278 -6.55 -8.37 6.17
CA VAL A 278 -5.18 -7.96 5.86
C VAL A 278 -4.88 -8.19 4.39
N LEU A 279 -4.11 -7.27 3.80
CA LEU A 279 -3.53 -7.42 2.47
C LEU A 279 -2.13 -8.03 2.61
N ILE A 280 -1.90 -9.15 1.94
CA ILE A 280 -0.57 -9.74 1.79
C ILE A 280 -0.24 -9.91 0.30
N PHE A 281 1.04 -10.10 -0.01
CA PHE A 281 1.49 -10.38 -1.37
C PHE A 281 2.15 -11.76 -1.43
N GLU A 282 1.61 -12.63 -2.28
CA GLU A 282 2.22 -13.91 -2.64
C GLU A 282 2.95 -13.70 -3.97
N GLY A 283 4.22 -13.27 -3.87
CA GLY A 283 4.98 -12.76 -4.99
C GLY A 283 4.40 -11.44 -5.50
N ARG A 284 3.62 -11.51 -6.58
CA ARG A 284 2.90 -10.37 -7.18
C ARG A 284 1.38 -10.47 -7.05
N LEU A 285 0.86 -11.59 -6.57
CA LEU A 285 -0.56 -11.76 -6.32
C LEU A 285 -0.94 -11.00 -5.03
N ALA A 286 -1.89 -10.07 -5.11
CA ALA A 286 -2.47 -9.47 -3.93
C ALA A 286 -3.50 -10.44 -3.33
N VAL A 287 -3.39 -10.75 -2.04
CA VAL A 287 -4.30 -11.66 -1.35
C VAL A 287 -4.86 -10.97 -0.12
N ILE A 288 -6.19 -10.92 -0.02
CA ILE A 288 -6.91 -10.39 1.13
C ILE A 288 -7.35 -11.56 1.99
N ARG A 289 -6.91 -11.60 3.24
CA ARG A 289 -7.28 -12.64 4.21
C ARG A 289 -8.05 -12.06 5.38
N ALA A 290 -9.05 -12.79 5.85
CA ALA A 290 -9.74 -12.46 7.09
C ALA A 290 -8.78 -12.62 8.27
N VAL A 291 -8.70 -11.63 9.16
CA VAL A 291 -7.93 -11.72 10.42
C VAL A 291 -8.81 -12.04 11.63
N GLN A 292 -10.10 -12.18 11.39
CA GLN A 292 -11.13 -12.50 12.37
C GLN A 292 -12.39 -12.93 11.63
N HIS A 293 -13.32 -13.55 12.34
CA HIS A 293 -14.61 -13.91 11.78
C HIS A 293 -15.33 -12.67 11.25
N ILE A 294 -15.79 -12.73 10.00
CA ILE A 294 -16.52 -11.63 9.36
C ILE A 294 -17.96 -12.08 9.12
N PRO A 295 -18.93 -11.59 9.92
CA PRO A 295 -20.33 -11.92 9.72
C PRO A 295 -20.82 -11.48 8.34
N LYS A 296 -21.75 -12.25 7.78
CA LYS A 296 -22.40 -11.91 6.51
C LYS A 296 -22.97 -10.49 6.54
N GLY A 297 -22.72 -9.72 5.48
CA GLY A 297 -23.18 -8.33 5.38
C GLY A 297 -22.28 -7.31 6.08
N THR A 298 -21.18 -7.75 6.71
CA THR A 298 -20.15 -6.85 7.24
C THR A 298 -19.25 -6.37 6.12
N GLU A 299 -18.87 -5.10 6.18
CA GLU A 299 -17.91 -4.50 5.25
C GLU A 299 -16.50 -5.04 5.51
N VAL A 300 -15.83 -5.49 4.45
CA VAL A 300 -14.40 -5.83 4.45
C VAL A 300 -13.60 -4.54 4.49
N SER A 301 -12.63 -4.48 5.39
CA SER A 301 -11.73 -3.33 5.53
C SER A 301 -10.30 -3.78 5.82
N ILE A 302 -9.35 -3.02 5.28
CA ILE A 302 -7.91 -3.18 5.53
C ILE A 302 -7.37 -1.91 6.21
N SER A 303 -6.14 -1.95 6.74
CA SER A 303 -5.47 -0.70 7.13
C SER A 303 -4.64 -0.15 5.95
N TYR A 304 -4.68 1.18 5.78
CA TYR A 304 -3.93 1.90 4.75
C TYR A 304 -2.62 2.52 5.28
N ILE A 305 -2.48 2.49 6.61
CA ILE A 305 -1.48 3.23 7.37
C ILE A 305 -1.00 2.37 8.53
N GLU A 306 0.01 2.87 9.22
CA GLU A 306 0.47 2.27 10.46
C GLU A 306 -0.58 2.33 11.57
N MET A 307 -0.86 1.20 12.21
CA MET A 307 -1.90 1.09 13.24
C MET A 307 -1.42 1.43 14.65
N ALA A 308 -0.12 1.31 14.92
CA ALA A 308 0.53 1.64 16.19
C ALA A 308 0.77 3.16 16.37
N GLY A 309 0.15 4.03 15.58
CA GLY A 309 0.11 5.47 15.85
C GLY A 309 -1.04 5.85 16.78
N THR A 310 -0.94 6.98 17.48
CA THR A 310 -2.09 7.57 18.21
C THR A 310 -3.23 7.91 17.25
N THR A 311 -4.46 8.07 17.75
CA THR A 311 -5.61 8.43 16.89
C THR A 311 -5.34 9.73 16.12
N ALA A 312 -4.71 10.73 16.74
CA ALA A 312 -4.33 11.96 16.07
C ALA A 312 -3.32 11.73 14.94
N THR A 313 -2.29 10.91 15.16
CA THR A 313 -1.28 10.56 14.14
C THR A 313 -1.90 9.80 12.98
N ARG A 314 -2.76 8.81 13.27
CA ARG A 314 -3.48 8.03 12.24
C ARG A 314 -4.39 8.92 11.40
N GLN A 315 -5.21 9.78 12.03
CA GLN A 315 -6.07 10.73 11.33
C GLN A 315 -5.29 11.71 10.46
N LYS A 316 -4.15 12.20 10.97
CA LYS A 316 -3.26 13.07 10.20
C LYS A 316 -2.75 12.36 8.94
N ALA A 317 -2.21 11.14 9.09
CA ALA A 317 -1.72 10.35 7.96
C ALA A 317 -2.80 10.08 6.91
N LEU A 318 -4.02 9.73 7.35
CA LEU A 318 -5.15 9.51 6.46
C LEU A 318 -5.59 10.79 5.74
N LYS A 319 -5.63 11.91 6.44
CA LYS A 319 -6.01 13.19 5.85
C LYS A 319 -4.97 13.68 4.85
N GLU A 320 -3.68 13.53 5.14
CA GLU A 320 -2.58 13.97 4.27
C GLU A 320 -2.44 13.10 3.02
N GLN A 321 -2.57 11.77 3.15
CA GLN A 321 -2.32 10.84 2.04
C GLN A 321 -3.60 10.46 1.27
N TYR A 322 -4.73 10.37 1.96
CA TYR A 322 -5.99 9.83 1.41
C TYR A 322 -7.16 10.81 1.49
N LEU A 323 -6.95 12.00 2.05
CA LEU A 323 -7.90 13.11 2.01
C LEU A 323 -9.27 12.80 2.65
N PHE A 324 -9.30 11.90 3.64
CA PHE A 324 -10.49 11.63 4.44
C PHE A 324 -10.16 11.54 5.94
N SER A 325 -11.20 11.58 6.78
CA SER A 325 -11.11 11.34 8.22
C SER A 325 -11.81 10.04 8.58
N CYS A 326 -11.12 9.16 9.30
CA CYS A 326 -11.65 7.85 9.66
C CYS A 326 -12.69 7.97 10.78
N THR A 327 -13.77 7.22 10.69
CA THR A 327 -14.84 7.15 11.70
C THR A 327 -15.01 5.74 12.27
N CYS A 328 -13.97 4.90 12.20
CA CYS A 328 -14.00 3.56 12.79
C CYS A 328 -14.10 3.63 14.33
N ILE A 329 -14.38 2.49 14.95
CA ILE A 329 -14.59 2.39 16.41
C ILE A 329 -13.39 2.87 17.26
N ARG A 330 -12.16 2.76 16.74
CA ARG A 330 -10.99 3.36 17.40
C ARG A 330 -10.99 4.89 17.29
N CYS A 331 -11.33 5.42 16.12
CA CYS A 331 -11.22 6.85 15.83
C CYS A 331 -12.35 7.70 16.43
N VAL A 332 -13.55 7.15 16.61
CA VAL A 332 -14.67 7.86 17.26
C VAL A 332 -14.45 8.12 18.75
N LYS A 333 -13.49 7.41 19.36
CA LYS A 333 -13.11 7.58 20.76
C LYS A 333 -12.16 8.76 21.01
N LEU A 334 -11.81 9.54 19.97
CA LEU A 334 -10.84 10.64 20.08
C LEU A 334 -11.16 11.57 21.28
N GLY A 335 -10.18 11.72 22.18
CA GLY A 335 -10.31 12.57 23.37
C GLY A 335 -11.09 11.96 24.54
N GLN A 336 -11.59 10.73 24.41
CA GLN A 336 -12.16 9.95 25.52
C GLN A 336 -11.05 9.27 26.33
N ASN A 337 -11.36 8.84 27.55
CA ASN A 337 -10.37 8.18 28.44
C ASN A 337 -9.67 6.99 27.77
N ASP A 338 -10.40 6.12 27.07
CA ASP A 338 -9.83 4.98 26.35
C ASP A 338 -8.75 5.40 25.33
N ASP A 339 -9.03 6.43 24.52
CA ASP A 339 -8.10 6.94 23.51
C ASP A 339 -6.88 7.64 24.14
N ILE A 340 -7.08 8.36 25.25
CA ILE A 340 -5.99 9.00 25.99
C ILE A 340 -5.04 7.94 26.55
N GLN A 341 -5.58 6.87 27.13
CA GLN A 341 -4.80 5.77 27.68
C GLN A 341 -4.07 4.99 26.58
N GLU A 342 -4.77 4.61 25.51
CA GLU A 342 -4.18 3.91 24.37
C GLU A 342 -3.09 4.75 23.70
N SER A 343 -3.34 6.05 23.49
CA SER A 343 -2.36 6.95 22.89
C SER A 343 -1.12 7.12 23.76
N ALA A 344 -1.29 7.27 25.08
CA ALA A 344 -0.17 7.36 26.01
C ALA A 344 0.68 6.08 26.02
N PHE A 345 0.03 4.92 25.90
CA PHE A 345 0.72 3.64 25.77
C PHE A 345 1.50 3.55 24.44
N LEU A 346 0.89 3.93 23.32
CA LEU A 346 1.51 3.92 21.97
C LEU A 346 2.64 4.96 21.82
N GLU A 347 2.58 6.06 22.55
CA GLU A 347 3.65 7.06 22.63
C GLU A 347 4.80 6.59 23.53
N GLY A 348 4.53 5.77 24.54
CA GLY A 348 5.55 5.07 25.32
C GLY A 348 6.44 5.99 26.17
N TYR A 349 6.00 7.22 26.47
CA TYR A 349 6.79 8.13 27.29
C TYR A 349 6.88 7.64 28.73
N ARG A 350 8.09 7.36 29.21
CA ARG A 350 8.35 6.90 30.57
C ARG A 350 8.40 8.04 31.58
N CYS A 351 8.01 7.73 32.81
CA CYS A 351 8.21 8.59 33.98
C CYS A 351 9.63 9.18 34.06
N LYS A 352 9.74 10.40 34.61
CA LYS A 352 11.01 11.07 34.91
C LYS A 352 11.81 10.38 36.00
N ASP A 353 11.12 9.75 36.95
CA ASP A 353 11.75 8.91 37.95
C ASP A 353 12.13 7.55 37.35
N LYS A 354 13.43 7.25 37.34
CA LYS A 354 13.98 5.99 36.85
C LYS A 354 13.53 4.78 37.68
N LYS A 355 13.10 4.98 38.93
CA LYS A 355 12.56 3.93 39.81
C LYS A 355 11.07 3.66 39.53
N CYS A 356 10.40 4.54 38.80
CA CYS A 356 9.01 4.38 38.40
C CYS A 356 8.92 3.66 37.04
N SER A 357 8.00 2.71 36.94
CA SER A 357 7.65 2.00 35.70
C SER A 357 6.44 2.61 34.98
N GLY A 358 5.90 3.72 35.48
CA GLY A 358 4.73 4.37 34.92
C GLY A 358 5.00 5.05 33.58
N PHE A 359 3.99 5.08 32.73
CA PHE A 359 3.96 5.90 31.51
C PHE A 359 3.21 7.21 31.74
N LEU A 360 3.38 8.16 30.83
CA LEU A 360 2.87 9.51 30.95
C LEU A 360 1.56 9.70 30.18
N LEU A 361 0.51 10.10 30.89
CA LEU A 361 -0.79 10.47 30.34
C LEU A 361 -0.79 11.95 29.98
N ARG A 362 -1.41 12.32 28.86
CA ARG A 362 -1.59 13.73 28.50
C ARG A 362 -2.57 14.39 29.47
N ASP A 363 -2.20 15.57 29.99
CA ASP A 363 -3.07 16.37 30.85
C ASP A 363 -4.22 17.04 30.05
N PHE A 364 -5.38 17.21 30.68
CA PHE A 364 -6.58 17.83 30.09
C PHE A 364 -6.34 19.28 29.64
N GLY A 365 -5.43 19.99 30.30
CA GLY A 365 -5.05 21.36 29.91
C GLY A 365 -4.07 21.42 28.73
N ASN A 366 -3.64 20.27 28.19
CA ASN A 366 -2.61 20.18 27.15
C ASN A 366 -1.32 20.92 27.54
N LYS A 367 -1.01 20.99 28.85
CA LYS A 367 0.17 21.67 29.39
C LYS A 367 1.40 20.78 29.45
N GLY A 368 1.19 19.46 29.49
CA GLY A 368 2.24 18.46 29.60
C GLY A 368 1.65 17.08 29.82
N PHE A 369 2.39 16.24 30.52
CA PHE A 369 2.06 14.85 30.75
C PHE A 369 2.33 14.47 32.21
N THR A 370 1.44 13.66 32.78
CA THR A 370 1.49 13.23 34.17
C THR A 370 1.69 11.72 34.24
N CYS A 371 2.64 11.28 35.05
CA CYS A 371 2.85 9.86 35.29
C CYS A 371 1.62 9.23 35.95
N GLN A 372 1.10 8.16 35.36
CA GLN A 372 -0.10 7.50 35.89
C GLN A 372 0.11 6.84 37.26
N LEU A 373 1.35 6.55 37.67
CA LEU A 373 1.65 5.86 38.93
C LEU A 373 2.06 6.81 40.04
N CYS A 374 3.04 7.68 39.80
CA CYS A 374 3.59 8.56 40.84
C CYS A 374 3.16 10.02 40.73
N GLY A 375 2.37 10.38 39.71
CA GLY A 375 1.88 11.75 39.52
C GLY A 375 2.94 12.76 39.09
N LEU A 376 4.19 12.35 38.84
CA LEU A 376 5.24 13.25 38.37
C LEU A 376 4.88 13.85 37.01
N PHE A 377 5.00 15.17 36.91
CA PHE A 377 4.70 15.94 35.71
C PHE A 377 5.94 16.14 34.84
N ARG A 378 5.75 16.09 33.52
CA ARG A 378 6.69 16.54 32.50
C ARG A 378 6.00 17.54 31.60
N ASP A 379 6.62 18.69 31.35
CA ASP A 379 6.08 19.63 30.38
C ASP A 379 6.31 19.15 28.93
N LYS A 380 5.66 19.85 27.99
CA LYS A 380 5.76 19.53 26.57
C LYS A 380 7.14 19.75 25.97
N GLU A 381 7.91 20.72 26.47
CA GLU A 381 9.22 21.02 25.90
C GLU A 381 10.22 19.94 26.29
N GLU A 382 10.14 19.39 27.51
CA GLU A 382 10.87 18.19 27.91
C GLU A 382 10.60 17.01 26.95
N ILE A 383 9.33 16.73 26.65
CA ILE A 383 8.97 15.64 25.73
C ILE A 383 9.48 15.91 24.30
N LYS A 384 9.34 17.14 23.82
CA LYS A 384 9.85 17.53 22.50
C LYS A 384 11.36 17.35 22.38
N ASN A 385 12.11 17.68 23.43
CA ASN A 385 13.56 17.44 23.47
C ASN A 385 13.90 15.95 23.40
N ILE A 386 13.18 15.09 24.13
CA ILE A 386 13.35 13.63 24.07
C ILE A 386 13.06 13.10 22.66
N VAL A 387 11.97 13.55 22.04
CA VAL A 387 11.60 13.14 20.68
C VAL A 387 12.68 13.54 19.67
N ASN A 388 13.21 14.76 19.77
CA ASN A 388 14.29 15.24 18.90
C ASN A 388 15.58 14.42 19.08
N GLU A 389 15.92 14.06 20.31
CA GLU A 389 17.09 13.23 20.62
C GLU A 389 16.94 11.82 20.02
N ILE A 390 15.77 11.18 20.21
CA ILE A 390 15.46 9.88 19.62
C ILE A 390 15.53 9.94 18.09
N GLN A 391 15.01 11.00 17.48
CA GLN A 391 15.07 11.18 16.04
C GLN A 391 16.52 11.28 15.56
N SER A 392 17.36 12.09 16.21
CA SER A 392 18.79 12.20 15.88
C SER A 392 19.52 10.86 16.01
N LEU A 393 19.24 10.09 17.07
CA LEU A 393 19.81 8.75 17.25
C LEU A 393 19.36 7.78 16.16
N SER A 394 18.08 7.79 15.81
CA SER A 394 17.53 6.96 14.74
C SER A 394 18.15 7.29 13.37
N GLU A 395 18.39 8.57 13.09
CA GLU A 395 19.03 9.01 11.84
C GLU A 395 20.49 8.53 11.79
N LYS A 396 21.24 8.66 12.90
CA LYS A 396 22.61 8.15 13.03
C LYS A 396 22.70 6.62 12.89
N ALA A 397 21.76 5.88 13.48
CA ALA A 397 21.68 4.43 13.36
C ALA A 397 21.39 3.99 11.92
N SER A 398 20.44 4.67 11.26
CA SER A 398 20.09 4.39 9.85
C SER A 398 21.28 4.64 8.92
N PHE A 399 22.04 5.72 9.17
CA PHE A 399 23.26 6.01 8.43
C PHE A 399 24.33 4.91 8.63
N SER A 400 24.50 4.44 9.86
CA SER A 400 25.47 3.38 10.19
C SER A 400 25.13 2.03 9.55
N LEU A 401 23.84 1.66 9.51
CA LEU A 401 23.36 0.44 8.84
C LEU A 401 23.54 0.52 7.31
N SER A 402 23.46 1.70 6.71
CA SER A 402 23.68 1.89 5.27
C SER A 402 25.14 1.72 4.83
N TYR A 403 26.10 1.91 5.74
CA TYR A 403 27.54 1.74 5.49
C TYR A 403 28.09 0.38 5.94
N GLY A 404 27.41 -0.32 6.87
CA GLY A 404 27.83 -1.63 7.37
C GLY A 404 27.67 -2.82 6.42
N SER A 405 27.26 -2.59 5.16
CA SER A 405 27.12 -3.64 4.13
C SER A 405 28.35 -3.79 3.22
N ILE A 406 29.48 -3.17 3.60
CA ILE A 406 30.78 -3.36 2.93
C ILE A 406 31.78 -3.79 3.98
N LEU A 407 31.79 -5.08 4.32
CA LEU A 407 32.97 -5.82 4.76
C LEU A 407 32.80 -7.29 4.37
#